data_AF-A0A667XHP1-F1
#
_entry.id   AF-A0A667XHP1-F1
#
_cell.length_a   1.000
_cell.length_b   1.000
_cell.length_c   1.000
_cell.angle_alpha   90.00
_cell.angle_beta   90.00
_cell.angle_gamma   90.00
#
_symmetry.space_group_name_H-M   'P 1'
#
loop_
_entity.id
_entity.type
_entity.pdbx_description
1 polymer ?
#
loop_
_entity_poly.entity_id
_entity_poly.type
_entity_poly.pdbx_seq_one_letter_code
_entity_poly.pdbx_strand_id
1 'polypeptide(L)'
;MRLVLPNPGLKDRIPSHVDLERMENEEAGDRPKWDNKAQYLLTCVGFCVGLGNVWRFPYLCQSHGGGAFMIPFLILLVLEGIPLLHLEFAIGQRLRKGSVGVWTAINPYLAGVGIASMLVSFVVGMYYNTIMAWVMWYFFNSFQSPLPWSQCPLNANLTDVVSECKQSSPVDYFWYRVTLNTSTAIDESGGLQWWMVLCLVTAWTVLYICCIRGIETTGKAVYITSTLPYVVLTIFLIRGLTLKGSIEGIKFLFTPDVSICVNNHFTCKWHEKNHTMLMIF
;
A
#
# COMPACT_ATOMS: atom_id res chain seq x y z
N MET A 1 -33.40 14.54 -11.78
CA MET A 1 -34.40 13.59 -11.23
C MET A 1 -33.67 12.70 -10.24
N ARG A 2 -33.94 12.82 -8.93
CA ARG A 2 -33.22 12.05 -7.90
C ARG A 2 -33.89 10.68 -7.80
N LEU A 3 -33.30 9.66 -8.42
CA LEU A 3 -33.84 8.31 -8.43
C LEU A 3 -33.60 7.68 -7.05
N VAL A 4 -34.55 7.86 -6.14
CA VAL A 4 -34.49 7.31 -4.78
C VAL A 4 -35.30 6.03 -4.76
N LEU A 5 -34.61 4.89 -4.65
CA LEU A 5 -35.27 3.59 -4.51
C LEU A 5 -35.95 3.51 -3.14
N PRO A 6 -37.24 3.13 -3.07
CA PRO A 6 -37.92 2.92 -1.79
C PRO A 6 -37.28 1.76 -1.05
N ASN A 7 -36.85 1.99 0.19
CA ASN A 7 -36.17 1.00 1.02
C ASN A 7 -36.97 0.78 2.32
N PRO A 8 -37.90 -0.19 2.34
CA PRO A 8 -38.74 -0.43 3.51
C PRO A 8 -37.92 -0.94 4.70
N GLY A 9 -38.32 -0.54 5.91
CA GLY A 9 -37.66 -0.96 7.16
C GLY A 9 -36.29 -0.33 7.44
N LEU A 10 -35.88 0.69 6.67
CA LEU A 10 -34.57 1.35 6.87
C LEU A 10 -34.43 2.00 8.26
N LYS A 11 -35.50 2.64 8.75
CA LYS A 11 -35.51 3.34 10.04
C LYS A 11 -35.35 2.38 11.22
N ASP A 12 -35.80 1.15 11.07
CA ASP A 12 -35.71 0.14 12.12
C ASP A 12 -34.32 -0.54 12.14
N ARG A 13 -33.59 -0.52 11.02
CA ARG A 13 -32.24 -1.12 10.89
C ARG A 13 -31.09 -0.20 11.32
N ILE A 14 -31.31 1.12 11.27
CA ILE A 14 -30.29 2.13 11.53
C ILE A 14 -30.60 2.85 12.84
N PRO A 15 -29.61 3.07 13.72
CA PRO A 15 -29.84 3.81 14.97
C PRO A 15 -30.35 5.23 14.71
N SER A 16 -31.39 5.64 15.42
CA SER A 16 -31.85 7.03 15.41
C SER A 16 -30.84 7.94 16.11
N HIS A 17 -31.00 9.26 16.00
CA HIS A 17 -30.10 10.20 16.68
C HIS A 17 -30.18 10.07 18.22
N VAL A 18 -31.38 9.81 18.75
CA VAL A 18 -31.58 9.55 20.19
C VAL A 18 -30.91 8.25 20.60
N ASP A 19 -30.99 7.20 19.77
CA ASP A 19 -30.30 5.93 20.04
C ASP A 19 -28.78 6.12 20.04
N LEU A 20 -28.22 6.96 19.16
CA LEU A 20 -26.78 7.24 19.14
C LEU A 20 -26.28 7.89 20.42
N GLU A 21 -27.02 8.85 20.96
CA GLU A 21 -26.70 9.51 22.24
C GLU A 21 -26.76 8.51 23.39
N ARG A 22 -27.79 7.65 23.41
CA ARG A 22 -27.90 6.58 24.40
C ARG A 22 -26.74 5.59 24.29
N MET A 23 -26.45 5.09 23.09
CA MET A 23 -25.32 4.18 22.84
C MET A 23 -23.98 4.80 23.20
N GLU A 24 -23.82 6.13 23.05
CA GLU A 24 -22.59 6.81 23.45
C GLU A 24 -22.40 6.86 24.96
N ASN A 25 -23.48 7.00 25.72
CA ASN A 25 -23.42 7.02 27.18
C ASN A 25 -23.36 5.61 27.78
N GLU A 26 -24.07 4.64 27.20
CA GLU A 26 -24.24 3.29 27.73
C GLU A 26 -23.21 2.28 27.16
N GLU A 27 -22.96 2.27 25.85
CA GLU A 27 -22.03 1.33 25.18
C GLU A 27 -20.59 1.89 25.07
N ALA A 28 -20.32 3.04 25.68
CA ALA A 28 -19.02 3.68 25.66
C ALA A 28 -17.89 2.80 26.25
N GLY A 29 -18.22 1.84 27.12
CA GLY A 29 -17.24 0.97 27.78
C GLY A 29 -16.85 -0.26 26.97
N ASP A 30 -17.77 -0.80 26.17
CA ASP A 30 -17.60 -2.12 25.54
C ASP A 30 -16.82 -2.09 24.23
N ARG A 31 -16.72 -0.92 23.59
CA ARG A 31 -16.02 -0.75 22.31
C ARG A 31 -14.65 -0.13 22.50
N PRO A 32 -13.62 -0.63 21.78
CA PRO A 32 -12.30 -0.01 21.82
C PRO A 32 -12.38 1.42 21.28
N LYS A 33 -11.75 2.34 22.01
CA LYS A 33 -11.67 3.77 21.69
C LYS A 33 -10.24 4.15 21.36
N TRP A 34 -10.09 5.23 20.60
CA TRP A 34 -8.80 5.87 20.39
C TRP A 34 -8.43 6.70 21.60
N ASP A 35 -7.19 6.58 22.09
CA ASP A 35 -6.70 7.35 23.23
C ASP A 35 -6.69 8.85 22.93
N ASN A 36 -6.40 9.23 21.68
CA ASN A 36 -6.43 10.61 21.22
C ASN A 36 -6.74 10.74 19.72
N LYS A 37 -7.11 11.95 19.31
CA LYS A 37 -7.42 12.26 17.90
C LYS A 37 -6.21 12.15 16.98
N ALA A 38 -5.00 12.39 17.49
CA ALA A 38 -3.78 12.28 16.70
C ALA A 38 -3.47 10.83 16.30
N GLN A 39 -3.71 9.86 17.19
CA GLN A 39 -3.56 8.43 16.96
C GLN A 39 -4.50 7.95 15.87
N TYR A 40 -5.75 8.42 15.89
CA TYR A 40 -6.71 8.17 14.82
C TYR A 40 -6.20 8.72 13.47
N LEU A 41 -5.83 10.00 13.43
CA LEU A 41 -5.35 10.64 12.20
C LEU A 41 -4.08 9.99 11.65
N LEU A 42 -3.09 9.69 12.50
CA LEU A 42 -1.86 9.01 12.12
C LEU A 42 -2.12 7.61 11.60
N THR A 43 -3.11 6.89 12.16
CA THR A 43 -3.49 5.57 11.65
C THR A 43 -4.09 5.69 10.24
N CYS A 44 -4.98 6.64 10.01
CA CYS A 44 -5.55 6.88 8.68
C CYS A 44 -4.48 7.28 7.65
N VAL A 45 -3.58 8.20 8.03
CA VAL A 45 -2.47 8.63 7.14
C VAL A 45 -1.51 7.47 6.85
N GLY A 46 -1.15 6.70 7.87
CA GLY A 46 -0.28 5.53 7.72
C GLY A 46 -0.90 4.42 6.87
N PHE A 47 -2.23 4.29 6.86
CA PHE A 47 -2.94 3.37 5.98
C PHE A 47 -2.89 3.83 4.51
N CYS A 48 -3.12 5.11 4.23
CA CYS A 48 -3.09 5.64 2.86
C CYS A 48 -1.66 5.77 2.29
N VAL A 49 -0.65 5.93 3.14
CA VAL A 49 0.75 6.07 2.70
C VAL A 49 1.44 4.71 2.73
N GLY A 50 1.38 4.01 1.59
CA GLY A 50 2.02 2.71 1.41
C GLY A 50 3.24 2.70 0.47
N LEU A 51 3.81 1.50 0.30
CA LEU A 51 4.92 1.23 -0.65
C LEU A 51 4.60 1.64 -2.09
N GLY A 52 3.32 1.70 -2.46
CA GLY A 52 2.88 2.17 -3.77
C GLY A 52 3.35 3.60 -4.09
N ASN A 53 3.42 4.48 -3.09
CA ASN A 53 3.89 5.86 -3.30
C ASN A 53 5.40 5.92 -3.60
N VAL A 54 6.17 4.91 -3.19
CA VAL A 54 7.63 4.87 -3.34
C VAL A 54 8.05 4.42 -4.75
N TRP A 55 7.42 3.38 -5.30
CA TRP A 55 7.82 2.85 -6.61
C TRP A 55 6.76 2.98 -7.69
N ARG A 56 5.47 2.85 -7.35
CA ARG A 56 4.40 2.73 -8.35
C ARG A 56 4.05 4.09 -8.92
N PHE A 57 3.89 5.07 -8.05
CA PHE A 57 3.57 6.42 -8.46
C PHE A 57 4.66 7.04 -9.35
N PRO A 58 5.96 7.02 -8.99
CA PRO A 58 7.01 7.52 -9.88
C PRO A 58 7.07 6.79 -11.22
N TYR A 59 6.92 5.46 -11.21
CA TYR A 59 6.92 4.66 -12.43
C TYR A 59 5.75 5.02 -13.36
N LEU A 60 4.54 5.17 -12.82
CA LEU A 60 3.36 5.56 -13.60
C LEU A 60 3.50 6.98 -14.14
N CYS A 61 3.95 7.91 -13.30
CA CYS A 61 4.22 9.29 -13.70
C CYS A 61 5.18 9.32 -14.90
N GLN A 62 6.34 8.65 -14.79
CA GLN A 62 7.34 8.62 -15.85
C GLN A 62 6.84 7.94 -17.14
N SER A 63 6.15 6.81 -17.03
CA SER A 63 5.65 6.06 -18.18
C SER A 63 4.48 6.73 -18.91
N HIS A 64 3.81 7.69 -18.28
CA HIS A 64 2.60 8.34 -18.81
C HIS A 64 2.79 9.85 -19.01
N GLY A 65 3.99 10.28 -19.44
CA GLY A 65 4.24 11.68 -19.85
C GLY A 65 4.73 12.60 -18.73
N GLY A 66 5.29 12.03 -17.65
CA GLY A 66 5.94 12.75 -16.56
C GLY A 66 5.00 13.77 -15.91
N GLY A 67 5.39 15.03 -15.95
CA GLY A 67 4.62 16.14 -15.38
C GLY A 67 3.19 16.26 -15.92
N ALA A 68 2.93 15.79 -17.15
CA ALA A 68 1.59 15.81 -17.74
C ALA A 68 0.62 14.85 -17.04
N PHE A 69 1.10 13.73 -16.47
CA PHE A 69 0.30 12.78 -15.70
C PHE A 69 -0.24 13.37 -14.39
N MET A 70 0.46 14.35 -13.81
CA MET A 70 0.05 14.95 -12.53
C MET A 70 -1.26 15.74 -12.63
N ILE A 71 -1.57 16.31 -13.80
CA ILE A 71 -2.79 17.09 -14.03
C ILE A 71 -4.06 16.23 -13.86
N PRO A 72 -4.27 15.14 -14.63
CA PRO A 72 -5.42 14.27 -14.45
C PRO A 72 -5.42 13.58 -13.08
N PHE A 73 -4.25 13.24 -12.54
CA PHE A 73 -4.14 12.67 -11.19
C PHE A 73 -4.73 13.61 -10.12
N LEU A 74 -4.38 14.90 -10.14
CA LEU A 74 -4.92 15.88 -9.19
C LEU A 74 -6.41 16.13 -9.38
N ILE A 75 -6.90 16.13 -10.63
CA ILE A 75 -8.33 16.27 -10.92
C ILE A 75 -9.12 15.10 -10.34
N LEU A 76 -8.68 13.86 -10.59
CA LEU A 76 -9.34 12.65 -10.07
C LEU A 76 -9.24 12.54 -8.55
N LEU A 77 -8.11 12.95 -7.95
CA LEU A 77 -7.96 13.03 -6.50
C LEU A 77 -9.05 13.92 -5.89
N VAL A 78 -9.30 15.09 -6.45
CA VAL A 78 -10.28 16.06 -5.91
C VAL A 78 -11.72 15.65 -6.23
N LEU A 79 -11.99 15.10 -7.41
CA LEU A 79 -13.36 14.78 -7.85
C LEU A 79 -13.85 13.41 -7.37
N GLU A 80 -12.97 12.44 -7.20
CA GLU A 80 -13.31 11.06 -6.83
C GLU A 80 -12.73 10.67 -5.47
N GLY A 81 -11.43 10.89 -5.26
CA GLY A 81 -10.73 10.49 -4.03
C GLY A 81 -11.27 11.15 -2.77
N ILE A 82 -11.29 12.50 -2.72
CA ILE A 82 -11.75 13.25 -1.55
C ILE A 82 -13.23 12.95 -1.21
N PRO A 83 -14.18 12.96 -2.18
CA PRO A 83 -15.58 12.64 -1.90
C PRO A 83 -15.80 11.22 -1.39
N LEU A 84 -15.12 10.22 -1.96
CA LEU A 84 -15.23 8.83 -1.52
C LEU A 84 -14.69 8.66 -0.09
N LEU A 85 -13.50 9.20 0.20
CA LEU A 85 -12.91 9.14 1.53
C LEU A 85 -13.81 9.80 2.58
N HIS A 86 -14.40 10.96 2.25
CA HIS A 86 -15.31 11.65 3.13
C HIS A 86 -16.60 10.85 3.39
N LEU A 87 -17.16 10.23 2.34
CA LEU A 87 -18.34 9.37 2.44
C LEU A 87 -18.07 8.17 3.36
N GLU A 88 -16.92 7.50 3.21
CA GLU A 88 -16.54 6.35 4.02
C GLU A 88 -16.36 6.69 5.50
N PHE A 89 -15.72 7.82 5.81
CA PHE A 89 -15.60 8.29 7.19
C PHE A 89 -16.95 8.65 7.80
N ALA A 90 -17.78 9.39 7.06
CA ALA A 90 -19.09 9.80 7.55
C ALA A 90 -20.03 8.60 7.80
N ILE A 91 -20.06 7.62 6.89
CA ILE A 91 -20.94 6.46 7.01
C ILE A 91 -20.50 5.52 8.14
N GLY A 92 -19.20 5.32 8.31
CA GLY A 92 -18.62 4.53 9.40
C GLY A 92 -18.95 5.13 10.77
N GLN A 93 -18.79 6.45 10.91
CA GLN A 93 -19.12 7.16 12.14
C GLN A 93 -20.62 7.15 12.44
N ARG A 94 -21.49 7.32 11.43
CA ARG A 94 -22.94 7.38 11.61
C ARG A 94 -23.57 6.04 11.97
N LEU A 95 -23.08 4.95 11.39
CA LEU A 95 -23.65 3.61 11.57
C LEU A 95 -22.95 2.80 12.66
N ARG A 96 -21.76 3.21 13.11
CA ARG A 96 -20.98 2.55 14.18
C ARG A 96 -20.89 1.03 13.97
N LYS A 97 -20.65 0.57 12.73
CA LYS A 97 -20.50 -0.86 12.38
C LYS A 97 -19.27 -1.05 11.48
N GLY A 98 -18.75 -2.27 11.42
CA GLY A 98 -17.72 -2.65 10.45
C GLY A 98 -18.27 -2.70 9.01
N SER A 99 -17.38 -2.86 8.02
CA SER A 99 -17.72 -2.76 6.58
C SER A 99 -18.93 -3.63 6.18
N VAL A 100 -18.95 -4.92 6.52
CA VAL A 100 -20.08 -5.82 6.24
C VAL A 100 -21.38 -5.36 6.91
N GLY A 101 -21.29 -4.92 8.17
CA GLY A 101 -22.45 -4.48 8.94
C GLY A 101 -23.06 -3.17 8.43
N VAL A 102 -22.23 -2.26 7.91
CA VAL A 102 -22.66 -0.99 7.29
C VAL A 102 -23.54 -1.26 6.07
N TRP A 103 -23.03 -2.03 5.11
CA TRP A 103 -23.75 -2.29 3.86
C TRP A 103 -25.03 -3.09 4.07
N THR A 104 -25.00 -4.06 4.98
CA THR A 104 -26.17 -4.88 5.35
C THR A 104 -27.25 -4.04 6.04
N ALA A 105 -26.88 -3.06 6.87
CA ALA A 105 -27.84 -2.18 7.55
C ALA A 105 -28.56 -1.24 6.57
N ILE A 106 -27.85 -0.74 5.56
CA ILE A 106 -28.43 0.09 4.50
C ILE A 106 -29.43 -0.74 3.71
N ASN A 107 -29.00 -1.87 3.14
CA ASN A 107 -29.87 -2.80 2.46
C ASN A 107 -29.28 -4.21 2.53
N PRO A 108 -30.03 -5.23 3.01
CA PRO A 108 -29.55 -6.61 3.07
C PRO A 108 -28.99 -7.15 1.75
N TYR A 109 -29.52 -6.69 0.60
CA TYR A 109 -29.00 -7.10 -0.72
C TYR A 109 -27.59 -6.56 -1.03
N LEU A 110 -27.14 -5.51 -0.35
CA LEU A 110 -25.81 -4.92 -0.51
C LEU A 110 -24.74 -5.58 0.38
N ALA A 111 -25.08 -6.60 1.17
CA ALA A 111 -24.13 -7.33 2.00
C ALA A 111 -22.89 -7.84 1.22
N GLY A 112 -23.08 -8.16 -0.07
CA GLY A 112 -22.00 -8.59 -0.97
C GLY A 112 -20.86 -7.58 -1.11
N VAL A 113 -21.12 -6.27 -0.97
CA VAL A 113 -20.07 -5.22 -1.04
C VAL A 113 -19.08 -5.36 0.11
N GLY A 114 -19.58 -5.62 1.32
CA GLY A 114 -18.71 -5.81 2.50
C GLY A 114 -17.97 -7.15 2.49
N ILE A 115 -18.56 -8.20 1.91
CA ILE A 115 -17.88 -9.49 1.76
C ILE A 115 -16.77 -9.36 0.70
N ALA A 116 -17.04 -8.67 -0.40
CA ALA A 116 -16.05 -8.39 -1.44
C ALA A 116 -14.86 -7.58 -0.89
N SER A 117 -15.11 -6.54 -0.08
CA SER A 117 -14.02 -5.77 0.54
C SER A 117 -13.16 -6.63 1.46
N MET A 118 -13.74 -7.52 2.26
CA MET A 118 -13.01 -8.48 3.09
C MET A 118 -12.11 -9.41 2.26
N LEU A 119 -12.64 -9.97 1.16
CA LEU A 119 -11.88 -10.84 0.26
C LEU A 119 -10.71 -10.10 -0.42
N VAL A 120 -10.94 -8.87 -0.87
CA VAL A 120 -9.89 -8.03 -1.46
C VAL A 120 -8.81 -7.72 -0.41
N SER A 121 -9.18 -7.32 0.80
CA SER A 121 -8.22 -7.07 1.88
C SER A 121 -7.39 -8.32 2.22
N PHE A 122 -7.99 -9.52 2.17
CA PHE A 122 -7.28 -10.78 2.38
C PHE A 122 -6.23 -11.04 1.28
N VAL A 123 -6.62 -10.94 0.01
CA VAL A 123 -5.70 -11.15 -1.12
C VAL A 123 -4.57 -10.12 -1.11
N VAL A 124 -4.90 -8.85 -0.86
CA VAL A 124 -3.93 -7.77 -0.76
C VAL A 124 -2.96 -8.03 0.40
N GLY A 125 -3.48 -8.38 1.58
CA GLY A 125 -2.66 -8.70 2.75
C GLY A 125 -1.67 -9.85 2.50
N MET A 126 -2.08 -10.89 1.76
CA MET A 126 -1.20 -12.02 1.45
C MET A 126 0.05 -11.60 0.67
N TYR A 127 -0.10 -10.90 -0.47
CA TYR A 127 1.07 -10.55 -1.28
C TYR A 127 1.88 -9.40 -0.69
N TYR A 128 1.25 -8.44 0.00
CA TYR A 128 1.98 -7.38 0.69
C TYR A 128 2.86 -7.94 1.80
N ASN A 129 2.44 -9.00 2.49
CA ASN A 129 3.29 -9.61 3.50
C ASN A 129 4.49 -10.37 2.89
N THR A 130 4.36 -10.90 1.67
CA THR A 130 5.50 -11.43 0.91
C THR A 130 6.52 -10.33 0.57
N ILE A 131 6.05 -9.15 0.20
CA ILE A 131 6.93 -7.98 -0.02
C ILE A 131 7.65 -7.61 1.27
N MET A 132 6.97 -7.61 2.42
CA MET A 132 7.60 -7.37 3.72
C MET A 132 8.68 -8.40 4.03
N ALA A 133 8.49 -9.68 3.66
CA ALA A 133 9.52 -10.70 3.79
C ALA A 133 10.77 -10.39 2.97
N TRP A 134 10.61 -9.90 1.73
CA TRP A 134 11.75 -9.44 0.91
C TRP A 134 12.48 -8.27 1.55
N VAL A 135 11.75 -7.28 2.08
CA VAL A 135 12.37 -6.14 2.78
C VAL A 135 13.14 -6.61 4.02
N MET A 136 12.58 -7.54 4.80
CA MET A 136 13.28 -8.14 5.96
C MET A 136 14.55 -8.88 5.55
N TRP A 137 14.51 -9.63 4.44
CA TRP A 137 15.70 -10.30 3.90
C TRP A 137 16.84 -9.32 3.59
N TYR A 138 16.54 -8.20 2.92
CA TYR A 138 17.52 -7.14 2.67
C TYR A 138 17.99 -6.46 3.96
N PHE A 139 17.08 -6.23 4.91
CA PHE A 139 17.42 -5.65 6.21
C PHE A 139 18.44 -6.51 6.97
N PHE A 140 18.22 -7.82 7.09
CA PHE A 140 19.15 -8.72 7.76
C PHE A 140 20.51 -8.82 7.06
N ASN A 141 20.55 -8.74 5.73
CA ASN A 141 21.79 -8.73 4.95
C ASN A 141 22.52 -7.37 4.93
N SER A 142 21.97 -6.32 5.54
CA SER A 142 22.57 -4.98 5.54
C SER A 142 23.60 -4.76 6.65
N PHE A 143 23.74 -5.69 7.61
CA PHE A 143 24.64 -5.55 8.77
C PHE A 143 26.10 -5.96 8.50
N GLN A 144 26.52 -6.03 7.24
CA GLN A 144 27.87 -6.44 6.84
C GLN A 144 28.51 -5.44 5.84
N SER A 145 29.84 -5.32 5.91
CA SER A 145 30.66 -4.52 4.99
C SER A 145 31.76 -5.42 4.43
N PRO A 146 31.84 -5.67 3.10
CA PRO A 146 31.01 -5.11 2.03
C PRO A 146 29.58 -5.67 1.96
N LEU A 147 28.66 -4.91 1.37
CA LEU A 147 27.28 -5.36 1.14
C LEU A 147 27.25 -6.55 0.15
N PRO A 148 26.37 -7.55 0.34
CA PRO A 148 26.39 -8.76 -0.49
C PRO A 148 26.00 -8.53 -1.96
N TRP A 149 25.29 -7.44 -2.27
CA TRP A 149 24.96 -7.01 -3.64
C TRP A 149 25.93 -5.96 -4.20
N SER A 150 27.09 -5.75 -3.58
CA SER A 150 28.08 -4.76 -4.05
C SER A 150 29.05 -5.31 -5.10
N GLN A 151 29.32 -6.62 -5.08
CA GLN A 151 30.31 -7.27 -5.93
C GLN A 151 29.76 -8.58 -6.48
N CYS A 152 30.19 -8.94 -7.68
CA CYS A 152 29.86 -10.23 -8.26
C CYS A 152 30.69 -11.35 -7.63
N PRO A 153 30.10 -12.53 -7.36
CA PRO A 153 30.85 -13.67 -6.88
C PRO A 153 31.75 -14.25 -7.97
N LEU A 154 32.85 -14.88 -7.54
CA LEU A 154 33.73 -15.67 -8.41
C LEU A 154 33.08 -17.03 -8.73
N ASN A 155 33.43 -17.58 -9.89
CA ASN A 155 33.08 -18.95 -10.27
C ASN A 155 33.73 -19.99 -9.34
N ALA A 156 33.26 -21.24 -9.41
CA ALA A 156 33.79 -22.36 -8.60
C ALA A 156 35.31 -22.55 -8.71
N ASN A 157 35.91 -22.21 -9.86
CA ASN A 157 37.35 -22.31 -10.09
C ASN A 157 38.14 -21.10 -9.60
N LEU A 158 37.49 -20.08 -9.02
CA LEU A 158 38.08 -18.82 -8.51
C LEU A 158 38.89 -18.01 -9.55
N THR A 159 38.73 -18.31 -10.84
CA THR A 159 39.52 -17.71 -11.93
C THR A 159 38.82 -16.53 -12.61
N ASP A 160 37.49 -16.54 -12.66
CA ASP A 160 36.70 -15.48 -13.31
C ASP A 160 35.38 -15.30 -12.55
N VAL A 161 34.73 -14.16 -12.77
CA VAL A 161 33.43 -13.79 -12.24
C VAL A 161 32.33 -14.63 -12.91
N VAL A 162 31.26 -14.93 -12.17
CA VAL A 162 30.08 -15.60 -12.74
C VAL A 162 29.57 -14.85 -13.97
N SER A 163 29.47 -15.56 -15.10
CA SER A 163 29.11 -14.99 -16.41
C SER A 163 27.75 -14.29 -16.38
N GLU A 164 26.78 -14.87 -15.67
CA GLU A 164 25.45 -14.26 -15.48
C GLU A 164 25.55 -12.91 -14.74
N CYS A 165 26.37 -12.81 -13.71
CA CYS A 165 26.56 -11.57 -12.95
C CYS A 165 27.32 -10.51 -13.77
N LYS A 166 28.27 -10.95 -14.60
CA LYS A 166 29.06 -10.08 -15.49
C LYS A 166 28.22 -9.47 -16.61
N GLN A 167 27.23 -10.20 -17.13
CA GLN A 167 26.33 -9.71 -18.18
C GLN A 167 25.20 -8.80 -17.66
N SER A 168 24.79 -9.00 -16.41
CA SER A 168 23.71 -8.23 -15.77
C SER A 168 24.30 -7.16 -14.84
N SER A 169 24.06 -7.29 -13.53
CA SER A 169 24.67 -6.47 -12.50
C SER A 169 24.77 -7.28 -11.20
N PRO A 170 25.65 -6.89 -10.26
CA PRO A 170 25.72 -7.54 -8.94
C PRO A 170 24.39 -7.51 -8.18
N VAL A 171 23.60 -6.44 -8.38
CA VAL A 171 22.31 -6.23 -7.72
C VAL A 171 21.25 -7.16 -8.33
N ASP A 172 21.19 -7.24 -9.65
CA ASP A 172 20.26 -8.14 -10.35
C ASP A 172 20.57 -9.60 -10.05
N TYR A 173 21.85 -9.97 -10.02
CA TYR A 173 22.29 -11.31 -9.66
C TYR A 173 21.87 -11.66 -8.23
N PHE A 174 22.08 -10.75 -7.27
CA PHE A 174 21.65 -10.96 -5.89
C PHE A 174 20.12 -11.11 -5.75
N TRP A 175 19.34 -10.35 -6.51
CA TRP A 175 17.89 -10.44 -6.48
C TRP A 175 17.38 -11.75 -7.11
N TYR A 176 17.76 -12.04 -8.36
CA TYR A 176 17.20 -13.15 -9.13
C TYR A 176 17.80 -14.51 -8.77
N ARG A 177 19.09 -14.59 -8.44
CA ARG A 177 19.78 -15.87 -8.15
C ARG A 177 19.92 -16.16 -6.66
N VAL A 178 20.29 -15.17 -5.86
CA VAL A 178 20.54 -15.39 -4.42
C VAL A 178 19.25 -15.28 -3.61
N THR A 179 18.45 -14.25 -3.84
CA THR A 179 17.25 -13.97 -3.03
C THR A 179 16.05 -14.82 -3.46
N LEU A 180 15.64 -14.70 -4.72
CA LEU A 180 14.46 -15.39 -5.26
C LEU A 180 14.77 -16.81 -5.74
N ASN A 181 15.98 -17.05 -6.26
CA ASN A 181 16.36 -18.26 -6.96
C ASN A 181 15.33 -18.64 -8.04
N THR A 182 15.11 -17.72 -8.99
CA THR A 182 14.03 -17.82 -9.99
C THR A 182 14.28 -18.93 -11.01
N SER A 183 13.21 -19.66 -11.36
CA SER A 183 13.15 -20.55 -12.51
C SER A 183 12.98 -19.75 -13.82
N THR A 184 13.15 -20.46 -14.95
CA THR A 184 13.00 -19.91 -16.31
C THR A 184 11.55 -19.70 -16.71
N ALA A 185 10.63 -20.51 -16.17
CA ALA A 185 9.22 -20.48 -16.51
C ALA A 185 8.34 -20.67 -15.26
N ILE A 186 7.10 -20.17 -15.32
CA ILE A 186 6.17 -20.16 -14.19
C ILE A 186 5.58 -21.53 -13.86
N ASP A 187 5.54 -22.44 -14.84
CA ASP A 187 5.13 -23.83 -14.71
C ASP A 187 6.22 -24.68 -14.03
N GLU A 188 7.48 -24.29 -14.16
CA GLU A 188 8.61 -24.89 -13.46
C GLU A 188 8.71 -24.36 -12.02
N SER A 189 7.92 -24.94 -11.12
CA SER A 189 8.08 -24.67 -9.69
C SER A 189 9.31 -25.40 -9.13
N GLY A 190 10.29 -24.63 -8.67
CA GLY A 190 11.42 -25.16 -7.91
C GLY A 190 11.02 -25.59 -6.50
N GLY A 191 12.03 -25.93 -5.67
CA GLY A 191 11.82 -26.22 -4.26
C GLY A 191 11.46 -24.97 -3.42
N LEU A 192 10.96 -25.22 -2.21
CA LEU A 192 10.70 -24.17 -1.22
C LEU A 192 12.02 -23.57 -0.73
N GLN A 193 12.26 -22.29 -1.00
CA GLN A 193 13.47 -21.60 -0.55
C GLN A 193 13.37 -21.25 0.94
N TRP A 194 14.05 -22.04 1.79
CA TRP A 194 13.87 -22.00 3.25
C TRP A 194 14.22 -20.65 3.89
N TRP A 195 15.21 -19.91 3.35
CA TRP A 195 15.56 -18.58 3.85
C TRP A 195 14.40 -17.59 3.68
N MET A 196 13.68 -17.68 2.57
CA MET A 196 12.56 -16.79 2.31
C MET A 196 11.33 -17.14 3.15
N VAL A 197 11.14 -18.43 3.44
CA VAL A 197 10.12 -18.91 4.39
C VAL A 197 10.39 -18.36 5.79
N LEU A 198 11.64 -18.36 6.24
CA LEU A 198 12.02 -17.80 7.54
C LEU A 198 11.72 -16.30 7.61
N CYS A 199 12.04 -15.54 6.56
CA CYS A 199 11.67 -14.12 6.48
C CYS A 199 10.14 -13.92 6.47
N LEU A 200 9.38 -14.78 5.79
CA LEU A 200 7.93 -14.71 5.74
C LEU A 200 7.29 -14.98 7.11
N VAL A 201 7.76 -16.01 7.82
CA VAL A 201 7.32 -16.31 9.20
C VAL A 201 7.64 -15.14 10.12
N THR A 202 8.82 -14.53 9.97
CA THR A 202 9.21 -13.35 10.76
C THR A 202 8.29 -12.17 10.46
N ALA A 203 7.96 -11.89 9.20
CA ALA A 203 7.03 -10.82 8.82
C ALA A 203 5.63 -11.02 9.41
N TRP A 204 5.08 -12.24 9.32
CA TRP A 204 3.79 -12.59 9.94
C TRP A 204 3.83 -12.46 11.46
N THR A 205 4.94 -12.86 12.10
CA THR A 205 5.09 -12.77 13.57
C THR A 205 5.10 -11.31 14.02
N VAL A 206 5.84 -10.43 13.32
CA VAL A 206 5.85 -9.00 13.61
C VAL A 206 4.47 -8.38 13.42
N LEU A 207 3.77 -8.72 12.32
CA LEU A 207 2.41 -8.25 12.06
C LEU A 207 1.44 -8.68 13.18
N TYR A 208 1.51 -9.95 13.59
CA TYR A 208 0.69 -10.49 14.66
C TYR A 208 0.93 -9.75 15.99
N ILE A 209 2.19 -9.52 16.37
CA ILE A 209 2.54 -8.79 17.59
C ILE A 209 1.97 -7.37 17.58
N CYS A 210 2.06 -6.66 16.45
CA CYS A 210 1.51 -5.30 16.31
C CYS A 210 -0.02 -5.28 16.49
N CYS A 211 -0.72 -6.32 16.03
CA CYS A 211 -2.19 -6.35 16.00
C CYS A 211 -2.84 -7.16 17.15
N ILE A 212 -2.07 -7.77 18.05
CA ILE A 212 -2.57 -8.77 19.02
C ILE A 212 -3.70 -8.29 19.95
N ARG A 213 -3.75 -6.99 20.32
CA ARG A 213 -4.86 -6.40 21.09
C ARG A 213 -5.66 -5.37 20.28
N GLY A 214 -5.64 -5.49 18.96
CA GLY A 214 -6.37 -4.58 18.07
C GLY A 214 -5.87 -3.14 18.17
N ILE A 215 -6.80 -2.21 18.37
CA ILE A 215 -6.55 -0.75 18.31
C ILE A 215 -5.61 -0.27 19.43
N GLU A 216 -5.63 -0.92 20.60
CA GLU A 216 -4.79 -0.51 21.75
C GLU A 216 -3.29 -0.72 21.49
N THR A 217 -2.91 -1.84 20.85
CA THR A 217 -1.51 -2.11 20.48
C THR A 217 -1.15 -1.43 19.17
N THR A 218 -2.03 -1.49 18.17
CA THR A 218 -1.80 -0.93 16.84
C THR A 218 -1.61 0.59 16.91
N GLY A 219 -2.41 1.28 17.72
CA GLY A 219 -2.30 2.73 17.88
C GLY A 219 -0.96 3.19 18.46
N LYS A 220 -0.36 2.41 19.36
CA LYS A 220 0.98 2.68 19.89
C LYS A 220 2.06 2.40 18.85
N ALA A 221 1.93 1.31 18.10
CA ALA A 221 2.86 0.97 17.02
C ALA A 221 2.85 2.03 15.90
N VAL A 222 1.68 2.58 15.56
CA VAL A 222 1.48 3.62 14.53
C VAL A 222 2.32 4.87 14.78
N TYR A 223 2.54 5.26 16.03
CA TYR A 223 3.39 6.43 16.31
C TYR A 223 4.81 6.26 15.76
N ILE A 224 5.35 5.05 15.80
CA ILE A 224 6.68 4.77 15.27
C ILE A 224 6.59 4.50 13.77
N THR A 225 5.68 3.62 13.36
CA THR A 225 5.62 3.16 11.96
C THR A 225 5.14 4.24 10.99
N SER A 226 4.33 5.20 11.43
CA SER A 226 3.90 6.32 10.59
C SER A 226 4.90 7.48 10.59
N THR A 227 5.64 7.74 11.66
CA THR A 227 6.56 8.90 11.72
C THR A 227 7.92 8.60 11.12
N LEU A 228 8.47 7.41 11.34
CA LEU A 228 9.80 7.02 10.87
C LEU A 228 9.95 7.13 9.35
N PRO A 229 9.00 6.68 8.51
CA PRO A 229 9.12 6.84 7.06
C PRO A 229 9.27 8.29 6.62
N TYR A 230 8.54 9.24 7.23
CA TYR A 230 8.69 10.66 6.88
C TYR A 230 10.07 11.19 7.22
N VAL A 231 10.61 10.84 8.40
CA VAL A 231 11.96 11.25 8.81
C VAL A 231 13.00 10.68 7.83
N VAL A 232 12.92 9.40 7.50
CA VAL A 232 13.84 8.74 6.56
C VAL A 232 13.73 9.35 5.16
N LEU A 233 12.52 9.60 4.67
CA LEU A 233 12.30 10.22 3.36
C LEU A 233 12.86 11.64 3.32
N THR A 234 12.74 12.44 4.39
CA THR A 234 13.37 13.76 4.47
C THR A 234 14.89 13.66 4.40
N ILE A 235 15.50 12.72 5.10
CA ILE A 235 16.97 12.49 5.04
C ILE A 235 17.38 12.08 3.62
N PHE A 236 16.65 11.15 3.00
CA PHE A 236 16.91 10.72 1.62
C PHE A 236 16.69 11.83 0.61
N LEU A 237 15.74 12.72 0.82
CA LEU A 237 15.54 13.90 -0.03
C LEU A 237 16.74 14.84 0.04
N ILE A 238 17.20 15.19 1.24
CA ILE A 238 18.39 16.03 1.43
C ILE A 238 19.60 15.38 0.77
N ARG A 239 19.84 14.09 1.03
CA ARG A 239 20.97 13.37 0.44
C ARG A 239 20.86 13.28 -1.09
N GLY A 240 19.68 12.96 -1.62
CA GLY A 240 19.42 12.85 -3.04
C GLY A 240 19.67 14.16 -3.78
N LEU A 241 19.27 15.30 -3.20
CA LEU A 241 19.52 16.62 -3.78
C LEU A 241 21.01 17.00 -3.79
N THR A 242 21.80 16.54 -2.82
CA THR A 242 23.26 16.79 -2.78
C THR A 242 24.08 15.98 -3.79
N LEU A 243 23.50 14.96 -4.43
CA LEU A 243 24.20 14.13 -5.41
C LEU A 243 24.29 14.83 -6.78
N LYS A 244 25.37 14.53 -7.51
CA LYS A 244 25.56 15.02 -8.88
C LYS A 244 24.48 14.46 -9.79
N GLY A 245 23.89 15.29 -10.65
CA GLY A 245 22.83 14.89 -11.58
C GLY A 245 21.41 14.84 -10.99
N SER A 246 21.21 15.19 -9.72
CA SER A 246 19.89 15.20 -9.07
C SER A 246 18.86 16.09 -9.79
N ILE A 247 19.30 17.26 -10.25
CA ILE A 247 18.47 18.23 -10.97
C ILE A 247 18.00 17.69 -12.32
N GLU A 248 18.79 16.85 -13.01
CA GLU A 248 18.42 16.28 -14.30
C GLU A 248 17.25 15.29 -14.17
N GLY A 249 17.28 14.43 -13.15
CA GLY A 249 16.18 13.52 -12.85
C GLY A 249 14.88 14.25 -12.50
N ILE A 250 14.97 15.34 -11.73
CA ILE A 250 13.80 16.18 -11.39
C ILE A 250 13.24 16.86 -12.65
N LYS A 251 14.11 17.46 -13.47
CA LYS A 251 13.68 18.07 -14.74
C LYS A 251 13.01 17.05 -15.65
N PHE A 252 13.58 15.85 -15.75
CA PHE A 252 13.00 14.78 -16.55
C PHE A 252 11.61 14.38 -16.04
N LEU A 253 11.42 14.27 -14.72
CA LEU A 253 10.12 13.92 -14.14
C LEU A 253 9.04 14.98 -14.40
N PHE A 254 9.40 16.28 -14.34
CA PHE A 254 8.43 17.37 -14.48
C PHE A 254 8.29 17.94 -15.89
N THR A 255 9.09 17.51 -16.86
CA THR A 255 8.92 17.94 -18.26
C THR A 255 7.66 17.30 -18.84
N PRO A 256 6.61 18.08 -19.19
CA PRO A 256 5.35 17.52 -19.62
C PRO A 256 5.41 17.11 -21.10
N ASP A 257 5.08 15.86 -21.41
CA ASP A 257 4.83 15.42 -22.78
C ASP A 257 3.31 15.42 -23.06
N VAL A 258 2.83 16.54 -23.60
CA VAL A 258 1.39 16.77 -23.86
C VAL A 258 0.86 15.90 -25.01
N SER A 259 1.74 15.37 -25.87
CA SER A 259 1.33 14.53 -27.00
C SER A 259 0.67 13.23 -26.54
N ILE A 260 1.11 12.71 -25.39
CA ILE A 260 0.61 11.49 -24.78
C ILE A 260 -0.79 11.68 -24.18
N CYS A 261 -1.12 12.89 -23.68
CA CYS A 261 -2.45 13.21 -23.14
C CYS A 261 -3.53 13.32 -24.22
N VAL A 262 -3.16 13.68 -25.45
CA VAL A 262 -4.11 13.92 -26.57
C VAL A 262 -4.49 12.62 -27.29
N ASN A 263 -3.64 11.59 -27.22
CA ASN A 263 -3.99 10.30 -27.82
C ASN A 263 -5.16 9.65 -27.04
N ASN A 264 -6.21 9.25 -27.77
CA ASN A 264 -7.41 8.52 -27.29
C ASN A 264 -7.11 7.21 -26.50
N HIS A 265 -5.83 6.86 -26.34
CA HIS A 265 -5.37 5.76 -25.51
C HIS A 265 -5.21 6.15 -24.03
N PHE A 266 -5.19 7.44 -23.68
CA PHE A 266 -5.15 7.87 -22.28
C PHE A 266 -6.49 7.60 -21.59
N THR A 267 -7.61 8.06 -22.12
CA THR A 267 -8.95 7.87 -21.51
C THR A 267 -9.40 6.40 -21.44
N CYS A 268 -9.15 5.59 -22.48
CA CYS A 268 -9.55 4.17 -22.48
C CYS A 268 -8.67 3.26 -21.61
N LYS A 269 -7.35 3.47 -21.56
CA LYS A 269 -6.44 2.65 -20.73
C LYS A 269 -6.43 3.10 -19.27
N TRP A 270 -6.81 4.36 -18.99
CA TRP A 270 -7.09 4.83 -17.63
C TRP A 270 -8.34 4.17 -17.04
N HIS A 271 -9.43 4.03 -17.80
CA HIS A 271 -10.63 3.33 -17.33
C HIS A 271 -10.37 1.84 -17.01
N GLU A 272 -9.51 1.19 -17.79
CA GLU A 272 -9.10 -0.22 -17.57
C GLU A 272 -8.12 -0.37 -16.38
N LYS A 273 -7.36 0.69 -16.05
CA LYS A 273 -6.43 0.75 -14.91
C LYS A 273 -6.97 1.49 -13.67
N ASN A 274 -8.23 1.96 -13.67
CA ASN A 274 -8.87 2.58 -12.50
C ASN A 274 -8.87 1.66 -11.27
N HIS A 275 -8.90 0.34 -11.49
CA HIS A 275 -8.75 -0.67 -10.43
C HIS A 275 -7.41 -0.57 -9.69
N THR A 276 -6.38 0.01 -10.31
CA THR A 276 -5.06 0.14 -9.72
C THR A 276 -4.75 1.49 -9.09
N MET A 277 -5.54 2.54 -9.35
CA MET A 277 -5.40 3.84 -8.70
C MET A 277 -6.23 3.92 -7.41
N LEU A 278 -7.37 3.23 -7.33
CA LEU A 278 -8.08 2.99 -6.06
C LEU A 278 -7.25 2.19 -5.05
N MET A 279 -6.18 1.50 -5.48
CA MET A 279 -5.20 0.84 -4.60
C MET A 279 -4.02 1.74 -4.18
N ILE A 280 -4.00 3.02 -4.61
CA ILE A 280 -3.05 4.02 -4.11
C ILE A 280 -3.62 4.74 -2.88
N PHE A 281 -4.92 4.56 -2.59
CA PHE A 281 -5.60 5.08 -1.39
C PHE A 281 -5.90 3.98 -0.38
#